data_AF-A0A971UUI4-F1
#
_entry.id   AF-A0A971UUI4-F1
#
_cell.length_a   1.000
_cell.length_b   1.000
_cell.length_c   1.000
_cell.angle_alpha   90.00
_cell.angle_beta   90.00
_cell.angle_gamma   90.00
#
_symmetry.space_group_name_H-M   'P 1'
#
loop_
_entity.id
_entity.type
_entity.pdbx_description
1 polymer ?
#
loop_
_entity_poly.entity_id
_entity_poly.type
_entity_poly.pdbx_seq_one_letter_code
_entity_poly.pdbx_strand_id
1 'polypeptide(L)' 'MRGKGKRYPEEFKRQIVKEVEETGNASLVARRHDLVPGTVTRWVRESK' A
#
# COMPACT_ATOMS: atom_id res chain seq x y z
N MET A 1 5.62 -21.43 -6.86
CA MET A 1 4.59 -20.38 -7.11
C MET A 1 4.67 -19.28 -6.06
N ARG A 2 5.08 -18.09 -6.50
CA ARG A 2 4.84 -16.73 -5.97
C ARG A 2 5.94 -15.91 -6.66
N GLY A 3 5.62 -15.38 -7.84
CA GLY A 3 6.56 -14.54 -8.60
C GLY A 3 7.11 -13.45 -7.69
N LYS A 4 8.40 -13.14 -7.83
CA LYS A 4 9.06 -12.05 -7.10
C LYS A 4 8.19 -10.80 -7.24
N GLY A 5 7.37 -10.51 -6.23
CA GLY A 5 6.51 -9.33 -6.24
C GLY A 5 7.38 -8.10 -6.41
N LYS A 6 6.88 -7.06 -7.09
CA LYS A 6 7.56 -5.76 -7.15
C LYS A 6 8.03 -5.41 -5.74
N ARG A 7 9.36 -5.32 -5.56
CA ARG A 7 9.95 -4.88 -4.30
C ARG A 7 9.79 -3.37 -4.24
N TYR A 8 8.76 -2.94 -3.54
CA TYR A 8 8.63 -1.53 -3.16
C TYR A 8 9.57 -1.24 -2.00
N PRO A 9 10.28 -0.09 -2.03
CA PRO A 9 11.04 0.39 -0.87
C PRO A 9 10.18 0.43 0.39
N GLU A 10 10.77 0.16 1.55
CA GLU A 10 10.04 0.21 2.82
C GLU A 10 9.54 1.63 3.14
N GLU A 11 10.31 2.66 2.78
CA GLU A 11 9.89 4.06 2.93
C GLU A 11 8.60 4.35 2.15
N PHE A 12 8.50 3.82 0.93
CA PHE A 12 7.34 4.03 0.07
C PHE A 12 6.11 3.34 0.67
N LYS A 13 6.27 2.10 1.17
CA LYS A 13 5.18 1.41 1.87
C LYS A 13 4.69 2.21 3.08
N ARG A 14 5.61 2.77 3.88
CA ARG A 14 5.27 3.58 5.06
C ARG A 14 4.52 4.86 4.67
N GLN A 15 4.96 5.54 3.61
CA GLN A 15 4.24 6.71 3.08
C GLN A 15 2.82 6.36 2.68
N ILE A 16 2.63 5.27 1.93
CA ILE A 16 1.32 4.81 1.49
C ILE A 16 0.43 4.43 2.67
N VAL A 17 0.94 3.67 3.64
CA VAL A 17 0.17 3.29 4.83
C VAL A 17 -0.28 4.54 5.60
N LYS A 18 0.63 5.49 5.82
CA LYS A 18 0.32 6.74 6.51
C LYS A 18 -0.77 7.55 5.79
N GLU A 19 -0.66 7.70 4.47
CA GLU A 19 -1.68 8.42 3.68
C GLU A 19 -3.04 7.71 3.77
N VAL A 20 -3.06 6.37 3.82
CA VAL A 20 -4.31 5.62 4.02
C VAL A 20 -4.88 5.83 5.41
N GLU A 21 -4.06 5.90 6.45
CA GLU A 21 -4.52 6.20 7.81
C GLU A 21 -5.09 7.62 7.92
N GLU A 22 -4.47 8.60 7.25
CA GLU A 22 -4.92 9.99 7.22
C GLU A 22 -6.22 10.17 6.40
N THR A 23 -6.35 9.47 5.27
CA THR A 23 -7.51 9.60 4.37
C THR A 23 -8.65 8.62 4.69
N GLY A 24 -8.36 7.54 5.42
CA GLY A 24 -9.29 6.43 5.66
C GLY A 24 -9.64 5.61 4.41
N ASN A 25 -8.99 5.84 3.25
CA ASN A 25 -9.39 5.23 1.98
C ASN A 25 -8.22 4.60 1.21
N ALA A 26 -8.01 3.30 1.45
CA ALA A 26 -6.98 2.51 0.76
C ALA A 26 -7.13 2.47 -0.77
N SER A 27 -8.35 2.47 -1.30
CA SER A 27 -8.59 2.38 -2.74
C SER A 27 -8.25 3.68 -3.46
N LEU A 28 -8.54 4.82 -2.82
CA LEU A 28 -8.20 6.13 -3.34
C LEU A 28 -6.68 6.30 -3.42
N VAL A 29 -5.98 6.03 -2.32
CA VAL A 29 -4.51 6.12 -2.28
C VAL A 29 -3.88 5.17 -3.29
N ALA A 30 -4.38 3.93 -3.40
CA ALA A 30 -3.85 3.00 -4.38
C ALA A 30 -3.94 3.53 -5.82
N ARG A 31 -5.09 4.10 -6.20
CA ARG A 31 -5.28 4.68 -7.55
C ARG A 31 -4.38 5.89 -7.81
N ARG A 32 -4.08 6.71 -6.80
CA ARG A 32 -3.17 7.87 -6.92
C ARG A 32 -1.72 7.47 -7.23
N HIS A 33 -1.33 6.29 -6.78
CA HIS A 33 0.05 5.79 -6.89
C HIS A 33 0.17 4.61 -7.88
N ASP A 34 -0.83 4.40 -8.74
CA ASP A 34 -0.92 3.28 -9.70
C ASP A 34 -0.71 1.89 -9.06
N LEU A 35 -1.17 1.76 -7.82
CA LEU A 35 -1.14 0.53 -7.04
C LEU A 35 -2.48 -0.21 -7.13
N VAL A 36 -2.39 -1.53 -6.97
CA VAL A 36 -3.57 -2.36 -6.79
C VAL A 36 -4.10 -2.15 -5.36
N PRO A 37 -5.39 -1.83 -5.15
CA PRO A 37 -5.96 -1.63 -3.82
C PRO A 37 -5.66 -2.77 -2.85
N GLY A 38 -5.70 -4.03 -3.32
CA GLY A 38 -5.37 -5.20 -2.51
C GLY A 38 -3.93 -5.22 -1.98
N THR A 39 -2.97 -4.62 -2.69
CA THR A 39 -1.60 -4.46 -2.22
C THR A 39 -1.53 -3.45 -1.07
N VAL A 40 -2.22 -2.33 -1.21
CA VAL A 40 -2.27 -1.27 -0.19
C VAL A 40 -2.98 -1.76 1.08
N THR A 41 -4.15 -2.39 0.93
CA THR A 41 -4.88 -2.98 2.08
C THR A 41 -4.02 -4.01 2.82
N ARG A 42 -3.21 -4.79 2.11
CA ARG A 42 -2.28 -5.73 2.73
C ARG A 42 -1.22 -4.99 3.56
N TRP A 43 -0.59 -3.94 3.04
CA TRP A 43 0.43 -3.19 3.77
C TRP A 43 -0.12 -2.52 5.03
N VAL A 44 -1.33 -1.96 4.95
CA VAL A 44 -2.01 -1.37 6.11
C VAL A 44 -2.27 -2.43 7.19
N ARG A 45 -2.61 -3.66 6.80
CA ARG A 45 -2.78 -4.79 7.75
C ARG A 45 -1.46 -5.29 8.33
N GLU A 46 -0.37 -5.29 7.54
CA GLU A 46 0.97 -5.68 8.00
C GLU A 46 1.65 -4.60 8.86
N SER A 47 1.12 -3.37 8.87
CA SER A 47 1.65 -2.23 9.65
C SER A 47 0.99 -2.06 11.02
N LYS A 48 -0.07 -2.81 11.32
CA LYS A 48 -0.65 -2.93 12.66
C LYS A 48 0.04 -4.04 13.43
#